data_AF-A0A365Y880-F1
#
_entry.id   AF-A0A365Y880-F1
#
_cell.length_a   1.000
_cell.length_b   1.000
_cell.length_c   1.000
_cell.angle_alpha   90.00
_cell.angle_beta   90.00
_cell.angle_gamma   90.00
#
_symmetry.space_group_name_H-M   'P 1'
#
loop_
_entity.id
_entity.type
_entity.pdbx_description
1 polymer ?
#
loop_
_entity_poly.entity_id
_entity_poly.type
_entity_poly.pdbx_seq_one_letter_code
_entity_poly.pdbx_strand_id
1 'polypeptide(L)'
;MTGWHVSRHPEWDMMYAAGLTVREIADRCHQIVATVHLHLQVREKYSPGLRATHEAALARRDPDRPTTSWRRRLDEVLTFHAINQRLPSSQGEVQERSLAQWVASQRTAYQQGKMAAAKIILLDQLPN
;
A
#
# COMPACT_ATOMS: atom_id res chain seq x y z
N MET A 1 -1.53 39.78 1.41
CA MET A 1 -0.78 38.87 2.31
C MET A 1 -1.54 37.56 2.40
N THR A 2 -1.32 36.65 1.45
CA THR A 2 -1.98 35.34 1.43
C THR A 2 -1.29 34.45 2.45
N GLY A 3 -1.97 34.15 3.54
CA GLY A 3 -1.42 33.40 4.66
C GLY A 3 -0.94 32.02 4.22
N TRP A 4 0.31 31.70 4.55
CA TRP A 4 0.92 30.36 4.45
C TRP A 4 0.22 29.28 5.31
N HIS A 5 -0.94 29.63 5.89
CA HIS A 5 -1.80 28.84 6.75
C HIS A 5 -2.60 27.78 5.97
N VAL A 6 -2.89 28.00 4.68
CA VAL A 6 -3.59 27.00 3.86
C VAL A 6 -2.58 26.14 3.10
N SER A 7 -2.60 24.83 3.33
CA SER A 7 -1.80 23.87 2.57
C SER A 7 -2.21 23.92 1.11
N ARG A 8 -1.22 23.91 0.20
CA ARG A 8 -1.48 23.80 -1.24
C ARG A 8 -2.18 22.48 -1.59
N HIS A 9 -1.96 21.45 -0.76
CA HIS A 9 -2.64 20.17 -0.82
C HIS A 9 -3.15 19.80 0.59
N PRO A 10 -4.26 20.40 1.05
CA PRO A 10 -4.80 20.12 2.38
C PRO A 10 -5.26 18.65 2.51
N GLU A 11 -5.63 18.04 1.39
CA GLU A 11 -5.94 16.61 1.30
C GLU A 11 -4.76 15.71 1.72
N TRP A 12 -3.51 16.05 1.39
CA TRP A 12 -2.34 15.22 1.74
C TRP A 12 -2.10 15.24 3.26
N ASP A 13 -2.26 16.40 3.87
CA ASP A 13 -2.15 16.60 5.32
C ASP A 13 -3.22 15.78 6.07
N MET A 14 -4.49 15.88 5.63
CA MET A 14 -5.59 15.12 6.20
C MET A 14 -5.39 13.61 6.07
N MET A 15 -4.96 13.13 4.89
CA MET A 15 -4.68 11.70 4.69
C MET A 15 -3.52 11.22 5.55
N TYR A 16 -2.46 12.02 5.67
CA TYR A 16 -1.31 11.68 6.49
C TYR A 16 -1.67 11.63 7.98
N ALA A 17 -2.40 12.62 8.49
CA ALA A 17 -2.92 12.65 9.85
C ALA A 17 -3.88 11.46 10.14
N ALA A 18 -4.63 10.99 9.13
CA ALA A 18 -5.45 9.78 9.22
C ALA A 18 -4.64 8.46 9.22
N GLY A 19 -3.30 8.53 9.21
CA GLY A 19 -2.41 7.37 9.26
C GLY A 19 -2.13 6.73 7.90
N LEU A 20 -2.45 7.38 6.77
CA LEU A 20 -2.03 6.91 5.44
C LEU A 20 -0.55 7.22 5.21
N THR A 21 0.19 6.25 4.66
CA THR A 21 1.60 6.45 4.35
C THR A 21 1.77 7.34 3.11
N VAL A 22 2.92 8.00 3.00
CA VAL A 22 3.27 8.87 1.84
C VAL A 22 3.06 8.16 0.50
N ARG A 23 3.36 6.86 0.44
CA ARG A 23 3.20 6.06 -0.78
C ARG A 23 1.74 5.81 -1.14
N GLU A 24 0.87 5.64 -0.15
CA GLU A 24 -0.57 5.51 -0.37
C GLU A 24 -1.24 6.82 -0.79
N ILE A 25 -0.80 7.94 -0.19
CA ILE A 25 -1.27 9.27 -0.57
C ILE A 25 -0.88 9.56 -2.02
N ALA A 26 0.39 9.28 -2.37
CA ALA A 26 0.89 9.41 -3.73
C ALA A 26 0.10 8.54 -4.72
N ASP A 27 -0.17 7.28 -4.39
CA ASP A 27 -0.97 6.37 -5.21
C ASP A 27 -2.40 6.89 -5.41
N ARG A 28 -3.08 7.30 -4.32
CA ARG A 28 -4.48 7.76 -4.35
C ARG A 28 -4.68 9.09 -5.07
N CYS A 29 -3.73 10.02 -4.92
CA CYS A 29 -3.79 11.32 -5.58
C CYS A 29 -3.10 11.31 -6.96
N HIS A 30 -2.58 10.17 -7.42
CA HIS A 30 -1.80 10.04 -8.65
C HIS A 30 -0.60 11.02 -8.70
N GLN A 31 0.12 11.14 -7.59
CA GLN A 31 1.24 12.06 -7.42
C GLN A 31 2.56 11.31 -7.21
N ILE A 32 3.67 12.04 -7.37
CA ILE A 32 5.01 11.49 -7.16
C ILE A 32 5.29 11.41 -5.65
N VAL A 33 5.73 10.23 -5.17
CA VAL A 33 6.04 9.97 -3.75
C VAL A 33 6.99 11.00 -3.16
N ALA A 34 8.05 11.36 -3.91
CA ALA A 34 9.03 12.37 -3.47
C ALA A 34 8.40 13.76 -3.27
N THR A 35 7.43 14.13 -4.10
CA THR A 35 6.72 15.42 -3.98
C THR A 35 5.85 15.46 -2.74
N VAL A 36 5.09 14.39 -2.48
CA VAL A 36 4.27 14.27 -1.27
C VAL A 36 5.16 14.25 -0.02
N HIS A 37 6.28 13.52 -0.05
CA HIS A 37 7.24 13.47 1.04
C HIS A 37 7.79 14.84 1.38
N LEU A 38 8.29 15.56 0.37
CA LEU A 38 8.86 16.89 0.55
C LEU A 38 7.82 17.87 1.11
N HIS A 39 6.58 17.81 0.61
CA HIS A 39 5.48 18.63 1.10
C HIS A 39 5.23 18.40 2.61
N LEU A 40 5.14 17.14 3.03
CA LEU A 40 4.89 16.77 4.43
C LEU A 40 6.06 17.15 5.34
N GLN A 41 7.31 16.98 4.90
CA GLN A 41 8.49 17.43 5.66
C GLN A 41 8.48 18.94 5.87
N VAL A 42 8.19 19.71 4.82
CA VAL A 42 8.06 21.17 4.93
C VAL A 42 6.90 21.50 5.87
N ARG A 43 5.77 20.77 5.82
CA ARG A 43 4.64 21.02 6.70
C ARG A 43 4.89 20.72 8.18
N GLU A 44 5.60 19.66 8.51
CA GLU A 44 6.00 19.39 9.89
C GLU A 44 6.78 20.58 10.50
N LYS A 45 7.60 21.28 9.70
CA LYS A 45 8.32 22.48 10.16
C LYS A 45 7.39 23.62 10.58
N TYR A 46 6.23 23.75 9.95
CA TYR A 46 5.24 24.80 10.25
C TYR A 46 4.13 24.34 11.21
N SER A 47 3.90 23.03 11.33
CA SER A 47 2.86 22.43 12.16
C SER A 47 3.44 21.20 12.85
N PRO A 48 4.23 21.41 13.92
CA PRO A 48 4.87 20.32 14.63
C PRO A 48 3.83 19.40 15.27
N GLY A 49 4.01 18.08 15.12
CA GLY A 49 3.13 17.06 15.67
C GLY A 49 2.23 16.37 14.64
N LEU A 50 2.33 16.77 13.38
CA LEU A 50 1.64 16.10 12.28
C LEU A 50 2.15 14.66 12.15
N ARG A 51 3.46 14.43 12.23
CA ARG A 51 4.01 13.05 12.20
C ARG A 51 3.61 12.26 13.43
N ALA A 52 3.59 12.86 14.62
CA ALA A 52 3.15 12.16 15.83
C ALA A 52 1.68 11.71 15.71
N THR A 53 0.82 12.57 15.13
CA THR A 53 -0.58 12.23 14.83
C THR A 53 -0.67 11.09 13.82
N HIS A 54 0.13 11.16 12.74
CA HIS A 54 0.24 10.08 11.76
C HIS A 54 0.69 8.76 12.40
N GLU A 55 1.73 8.78 13.23
CA GLU A 55 2.27 7.60 13.92
C GLU A 55 1.23 6.97 14.85
N ALA A 56 0.52 7.79 15.64
CA ALA A 56 -0.56 7.32 16.51
C ALA A 56 -1.73 6.73 15.69
N ALA A 57 -2.09 7.35 14.58
CA ALA A 57 -3.14 6.84 13.69
C ALA A 57 -2.69 5.56 12.98
N LEU A 58 -1.43 5.47 12.53
CA LEU A 58 -0.84 4.29 11.90
C LEU A 58 -0.78 3.11 12.87
N ALA A 59 -0.42 3.34 14.13
CA ALA A 59 -0.36 2.32 15.17
C ALA A 59 -1.74 1.70 15.50
N ARG A 60 -2.84 2.43 15.26
CA ARG A 60 -4.20 1.90 15.38
C ARG A 60 -4.61 0.99 14.23
N ARG A 61 -3.82 0.96 13.13
CA ARG A 61 -4.12 0.14 11.96
C ARG A 61 -3.56 -1.26 12.14
N ASP A 62 -4.24 -2.22 11.51
CA ASP A 62 -3.78 -3.60 11.49
C ASP A 62 -2.36 -3.71 10.89
N PRO A 63 -1.39 -4.32 11.60
CA PRO A 63 -0.02 -4.44 11.11
C PRO A 63 0.11 -5.36 9.90
N ASP A 64 -0.84 -6.27 9.69
CA ASP A 64 -0.87 -7.20 8.55
C ASP A 64 -1.71 -6.64 7.38
N ARG A 65 -2.02 -5.35 7.38
CA ARG A 65 -2.69 -4.68 6.25
C ARG A 65 -1.96 -4.90 4.91
N PRO A 66 -2.69 -5.07 3.78
CA PRO A 66 -2.07 -5.12 2.46
C PRO A 66 -1.35 -3.81 2.13
N THR A 67 -0.01 -3.85 2.15
CA THR A 67 0.87 -2.73 1.77
C THR A 67 0.76 -2.44 0.26
N THR A 68 1.21 -1.27 -0.18
CA THR A 68 1.25 -0.94 -1.62
C THR A 68 2.05 -1.97 -2.42
N SER A 69 3.17 -2.46 -1.89
CA SER A 69 3.97 -3.50 -2.54
C SER A 69 3.22 -4.84 -2.64
N TRP A 70 2.45 -5.20 -1.60
CA TRP A 70 1.62 -6.39 -1.60
C TRP A 70 0.52 -6.30 -2.66
N ARG A 71 -0.15 -5.15 -2.75
CA ARG A 71 -1.19 -4.90 -3.77
C ARG A 71 -0.62 -4.93 -5.18
N ARG A 72 0.57 -4.37 -5.40
CA ARG A 72 1.27 -4.45 -6.68
C ARG A 72 1.57 -5.90 -7.07
N ARG A 73 2.08 -6.72 -6.14
CA ARG A 73 2.30 -8.15 -6.40
C ARG A 73 1.01 -8.88 -6.79
N LEU A 74 -0.10 -8.58 -6.11
CA LEU A 74 -1.40 -9.13 -6.46
C LEU A 74 -1.83 -8.72 -7.88
N ASP A 75 -1.67 -7.44 -8.22
CA ASP A 75 -1.96 -6.89 -9.55
C ASP A 75 -1.11 -7.56 -10.65
N GLU A 76 0.17 -7.81 -10.39
CA GLU A 76 1.05 -8.58 -11.29
C GLU A 76 0.53 -10.01 -11.51
N VAL A 77 0.07 -10.68 -10.45
CA VAL A 77 -0.53 -12.03 -10.56
C VAL A 77 -1.84 -12.00 -11.33
N LEU A 78 -2.71 -11.02 -11.06
CA LEU A 78 -4.00 -10.86 -11.75
C LEU A 78 -3.78 -10.56 -13.24
N THR A 79 -2.82 -9.70 -13.57
CA THR A 79 -2.43 -9.39 -14.94
C THR A 79 -1.88 -10.62 -15.64
N PHE A 80 -1.00 -11.39 -14.98
CA PHE A 80 -0.48 -12.64 -15.51
C PHE A 80 -1.61 -13.63 -15.80
N HIS A 81 -2.55 -13.78 -14.86
CA HIS A 81 -3.72 -14.65 -15.02
C HIS A 81 -4.62 -14.19 -16.17
N ALA A 82 -4.88 -12.89 -16.30
CA ALA A 82 -5.68 -12.34 -17.38
C ALA A 82 -5.08 -12.67 -18.77
N ILE A 83 -3.76 -12.57 -18.90
CA ILE A 83 -3.04 -12.83 -20.16
C ILE A 83 -2.94 -14.33 -20.45
N ASN A 84 -2.57 -15.14 -19.46
CA ASN A 84 -2.20 -16.55 -19.66
C ASN A 84 -3.34 -17.53 -19.33
N GLN A 85 -4.43 -17.06 -18.72
CA GLN A 85 -5.56 -17.86 -18.23
C GLN A 85 -5.12 -19.00 -17.30
N ARG A 86 -3.97 -18.83 -16.63
CA ARG A 86 -3.39 -19.78 -15.67
C ARG A 86 -2.68 -19.03 -14.56
N LEU A 87 -2.53 -19.69 -13.42
CA LEU A 87 -1.72 -19.16 -12.33
C LEU A 87 -0.21 -19.29 -12.63
N PRO A 88 0.62 -18.39 -12.08
CA PRO A 88 2.06 -18.48 -12.21
C PRO A 88 2.56 -19.78 -11.56
N SER A 89 3.46 -20.48 -12.25
CA SER A 89 4.02 -21.76 -11.84
C SER A 89 5.51 -21.64 -11.54
N SER A 90 5.98 -22.44 -10.59
CA SER A 90 7.40 -22.56 -10.23
C SER A 90 8.28 -23.13 -11.37
N GLN A 91 7.67 -23.63 -12.45
CA GLN A 91 8.40 -24.17 -13.60
C GLN A 91 8.66 -23.12 -14.69
N GLY A 92 7.98 -21.97 -14.68
CA GLY A 92 8.10 -20.93 -15.70
C GLY A 92 9.38 -20.09 -15.59
N GLU A 93 9.35 -18.89 -16.19
CA GLU A 93 10.46 -17.93 -16.16
C GLU A 93 10.72 -17.38 -14.75
N VAL A 94 11.87 -16.73 -14.53
CA VAL A 94 12.28 -16.19 -13.21
C VAL A 94 11.19 -15.30 -12.59
N GLN A 95 10.53 -14.48 -13.40
CA GLN A 95 9.47 -13.58 -12.96
C GLN A 95 8.20 -14.35 -12.55
N GLU A 96 7.81 -15.36 -13.34
CA GLU A 96 6.71 -16.26 -13.02
C GLU A 96 6.98 -17.04 -11.73
N ARG A 97 8.19 -17.57 -11.55
CA ARG A 97 8.60 -18.27 -10.32
C ARG A 97 8.48 -17.38 -9.10
N SER A 98 8.90 -16.11 -9.21
CA SER A 98 8.77 -15.15 -8.10
C SER A 98 7.31 -14.89 -7.74
N LEU A 99 6.41 -14.80 -8.72
CA LEU A 99 4.97 -14.64 -8.49
C LEU A 99 4.37 -15.91 -7.87
N ALA A 100 4.74 -17.10 -8.36
CA ALA A 100 4.30 -18.39 -7.82
C ALA A 100 4.69 -18.57 -6.35
N GLN A 101 5.94 -18.25 -6.00
CA GLN A 101 6.40 -18.30 -4.61
C GLN A 101 5.67 -17.29 -3.72
N TRP A 102 5.36 -16.11 -4.25
CA TRP A 102 4.59 -15.11 -3.50
C TRP A 102 3.18 -15.60 -3.19
N VAL A 103 2.47 -16.17 -4.18
CA VAL A 103 1.12 -16.77 -4.00
C VAL A 103 1.18 -17.93 -2.99
N ALA A 104 2.16 -18.82 -3.10
CA ALA A 104 2.34 -19.90 -2.14
C ALA A 104 2.56 -19.39 -0.71
N SER A 105 3.37 -18.33 -0.54
CA SER A 105 3.59 -17.70 0.75
C SER A 105 2.30 -17.10 1.33
N GLN A 106 1.44 -16.53 0.47
CA GLN A 106 0.13 -16.01 0.91
C GLN A 106 -0.80 -17.14 1.36
N ARG A 107 -0.87 -18.24 0.59
CA ARG A 107 -1.67 -19.43 0.96
C ARG A 107 -1.22 -20.03 2.29
N THR A 108 0.09 -20.10 2.55
CA THR A 108 0.64 -20.55 3.83
C THR A 108 0.27 -19.60 4.98
N ALA A 109 0.37 -18.28 4.77
CA ALA A 109 -0.01 -17.30 5.80
C ALA A 109 -1.52 -17.36 6.13
N TYR A 110 -2.37 -17.63 5.13
CA TYR A 110 -3.79 -17.88 5.30
C TYR A 110 -4.05 -19.14 6.15
N GLN A 111 -3.40 -20.26 5.81
CA GLN A 111 -3.52 -21.52 6.58
C GLN A 111 -3.03 -21.38 8.03
N GLN A 112 -2.02 -20.54 8.28
CA GLN A 112 -1.52 -20.26 9.63
C GLN A 112 -2.43 -19.34 10.44
N GLY A 113 -3.52 -18.81 9.87
CA GLY A 113 -4.41 -17.87 10.55
C GLY A 113 -3.77 -16.52 10.88
N LYS A 114 -2.64 -16.19 10.24
CA LYS A 114 -1.88 -14.94 10.48
C LYS A 114 -2.22 -13.83 9.50
N MET A 115 -3.25 -14.03 8.67
CA MET A 115 -3.59 -13.13 7.58
C MET A 115 -4.75 -12.22 7.97
N ALA A 116 -4.58 -10.90 7.77
CA ALA A 116 -5.64 -9.94 7.96
C ALA A 116 -6.81 -10.17 7.01
N ALA A 117 -8.04 -9.95 7.48
CA ALA A 117 -9.26 -10.09 6.68
C ALA A 117 -9.21 -9.33 5.34
N ALA A 118 -8.59 -8.13 5.34
CA ALA A 118 -8.42 -7.35 4.12
C ALA A 118 -7.56 -8.04 3.05
N LYS A 119 -6.53 -8.81 3.44
CA LYS A 119 -5.74 -9.61 2.48
C LYS A 119 -6.51 -10.81 1.98
N ILE A 120 -7.28 -11.46 2.85
CA ILE A 120 -8.11 -12.62 2.50
C ILE A 120 -9.10 -12.24 1.40
N ILE A 121 -9.84 -11.15 1.60
CA ILE A 121 -10.82 -10.64 0.61
C ILE A 121 -10.14 -10.32 -0.73
N LEU A 122 -8.93 -9.79 -0.72
CA LEU A 122 -8.19 -9.50 -1.95
C LEU A 122 -7.66 -10.76 -2.64
N LEU A 123 -7.27 -11.78 -1.88
CA LEU A 123 -6.82 -13.07 -2.43
C LEU A 123 -7.98 -13.92 -2.94
N ASP A 124 -9.18 -13.76 -2.41
CA ASP A 124 -10.40 -14.41 -2.92
C ASP A 124 -10.71 -14.02 -4.38
N GLN A 125 -10.19 -12.88 -4.84
CA GLN A 125 -10.26 -12.49 -6.25
C GLN A 125 -9.37 -13.34 -7.17
N LEU A 126 -8.43 -14.12 -6.62
CA LEU A 126 -7.63 -15.06 -7.41
C LEU A 126 -8.46 -16.32 -7.68
N PRO A 127 -8.57 -16.76 -8.94
CA PRO A 127 -9.25 -18.01 -9.27
C PRO A 127 -8.51 -19.21 -8.66
N ASN A 128 -9.29 -20.19 -8.20
CA ASN A 128 -8.80 -21.36 -7.47
C ASN A 128 -8.05 -22.36 -8.36
#